data_AF-A0A1Y1T064-F1
#
_entry.id   AF-A0A1Y1T064-F1
#
_cell.length_a   1.000
_cell.length_b   1.000
_cell.length_c   1.000
_cell.angle_alpha   90.00
_cell.angle_beta   90.00
_cell.angle_gamma   90.00
#
_symmetry.space_group_name_H-M   'P 1'
#
loop_
_entity.id
_entity.type
_entity.pdbx_description
1 polymer ?
#
loop_
_entity_poly.entity_id
_entity_poly.type
_entity_poly.pdbx_seq_one_letter_code
_entity_poly.pdbx_strand_id
1 'polypeptide(L)' 'MKKDWSMFKIFRKKSKEECMCEKYTYLMHKAYKLALVDKERSDRINEKAKKILRELRRMHYPEVENWATE' A
#
# COMPACT_ATOMS: atom_id res chain seq x y z
N MET A 1 1.73 2.51 26.44
CA MET A 1 2.89 3.26 25.89
C MET A 1 2.61 3.58 24.43
N LYS A 2 2.34 4.86 24.11
CA LYS A 2 2.24 5.33 22.72
C LYS A 2 3.67 5.39 22.17
N LYS A 3 4.01 4.52 21.21
CA LYS A 3 5.31 4.55 20.53
C LYS A 3 5.23 5.59 19.42
N ASP A 4 5.62 6.82 19.74
CA ASP A 4 5.84 7.88 18.75
C ASP A 4 7.05 7.51 17.88
N TRP A 5 6.77 6.92 16.71
CA TRP A 5 7.76 6.40 15.76
C TRP A 5 8.21 7.45 14.72
N SER A 6 8.04 8.76 14.98
CA SER A 6 8.20 9.76 13.92
C SER A 6 9.63 10.27 13.71
N MET A 7 10.57 10.07 14.65
CA MET A 7 11.82 10.85 14.64
C MET A 7 13.04 10.15 13.97
N PHE A 8 13.00 8.84 13.68
CA PHE A 8 14.19 8.10 13.17
C PHE A 8 14.16 7.69 11.68
N LYS A 9 13.12 8.04 10.90
CA LYS A 9 12.96 7.52 9.52
C LYS A 9 13.59 8.38 8.39
N ILE A 10 14.06 9.60 8.66
CA ILE A 10 14.46 10.53 7.57
C ILE A 10 15.78 10.12 6.89
N PHE A 11 16.68 9.43 7.62
CA PHE A 11 17.99 9.00 7.09
C PHE A 11 18.07 7.51 6.72
N ARG A 12 17.01 6.73 6.97
CA ARG A 12 16.99 5.30 6.62
C ARG A 12 16.54 5.15 5.18
N LYS A 13 17.36 4.54 4.32
CA LYS A 13 16.91 4.13 2.98
C LYS A 13 15.69 3.22 3.17
N LYS A 14 14.55 3.62 2.60
CA LYS A 14 13.33 2.81 2.63
C LYS A 14 13.64 1.45 2.06
N SER A 15 13.16 0.40 2.71
CA SER A 15 13.25 -0.94 2.13
C SER A 15 12.39 -1.01 0.86
N LYS A 16 12.66 -2.01 0.02
CA LYS A 16 11.90 -2.23 -1.22
C LYS A 16 10.42 -2.47 -0.90
N GLU A 17 10.15 -3.16 0.19
CA GLU A 17 8.81 -3.47 0.71
C GLU A 17 8.10 -2.20 1.19
N GLU A 18 8.77 -1.34 1.96
CA GLU A 18 8.22 -0.04 2.40
C GLU A 18 7.81 0.81 1.18
N CYS A 19 8.66 0.86 0.14
CA CYS A 19 8.35 1.57 -1.11
C CYS A 19 7.13 0.98 -1.85
N MET A 20 7.01 -0.35 -1.88
CA MET A 20 5.87 -1.03 -2.48
C MET A 20 4.58 -0.79 -1.68
N CYS A 21 4.63 -0.79 -0.35
CA CYS A 21 3.49 -0.46 0.50
C CYS A 21 3.00 0.97 0.26
N GLU A 22 3.91 1.95 0.22
CA GLU A 22 3.54 3.34 -0.09
C GLU A 22 2.88 3.47 -1.46
N LYS A 23 3.42 2.77 -2.46
CA LYS A 23 2.86 2.75 -3.81
C LYS A 23 1.48 2.08 -3.84
N TYR A 24 1.28 1.00 -3.10
CA TYR A 24 -0.02 0.36 -2.93
C TYR A 24 -1.05 1.32 -2.34
N THR A 25 -0.72 1.95 -1.21
CA THR A 25 -1.61 2.89 -0.52
C THR A 25 -1.98 4.08 -1.40
N TYR A 26 -1.00 4.64 -2.12
CA TYR A 26 -1.24 5.72 -3.08
C TYR A 26 -2.23 5.30 -4.19
N LEU A 27 -2.02 4.11 -4.78
CA LEU A 27 -2.90 3.61 -5.83
C LEU A 27 -4.32 3.32 -5.31
N MET A 28 -4.46 2.71 -4.13
CA MET A 28 -5.79 2.46 -3.56
C MET A 28 -6.54 3.75 -3.24
N HIS A 29 -5.87 4.73 -2.64
CA HIS A 29 -6.50 6.02 -2.36
C HIS A 29 -6.93 6.73 -3.65
N LYS A 30 -6.12 6.63 -4.72
CA LYS A 30 -6.47 7.17 -6.04
C LYS A 30 -7.63 6.43 -6.68
N ALA A 31 -7.67 5.10 -6.60
CA ALA A 31 -8.80 4.30 -7.10
C ALA A 31 -10.08 4.67 -6.35
N TYR A 32 -10.04 4.72 -5.01
CA TYR A 32 -11.20 5.09 -4.19
C TYR A 32 -11.80 6.45 -4.58
N LYS A 33 -10.96 7.48 -4.74
CA LYS A 33 -11.41 8.80 -5.19
C LYS A 33 -12.04 8.78 -6.59
N LEU A 34 -11.52 7.94 -7.48
CA LEU A 34 -12.03 7.82 -8.84
C LEU A 34 -13.29 6.96 -8.94
N ALA A 35 -13.53 6.03 -8.02
CA ALA A 35 -14.62 5.06 -8.10
C ALA A 35 -16.02 5.72 -8.25
N LEU A 36 -16.21 6.92 -7.70
CA LEU A 36 -17.46 7.66 -7.77
C LEU A 36 -17.68 8.40 -9.10
N VAL A 37 -16.61 8.66 -9.85
CA VAL A 37 -16.64 9.49 -11.07
C VAL A 37 -16.36 8.68 -12.33
N ASP A 38 -15.44 7.72 -12.24
CA ASP A 38 -14.97 6.90 -13.34
C ASP A 38 -14.58 5.51 -12.82
N LYS A 39 -15.58 4.62 -12.83
CA LYS A 39 -15.44 3.23 -12.35
C LYS A 39 -14.39 2.47 -13.13
N GLU A 40 -14.38 2.57 -14.46
CA GLU A 40 -13.47 1.79 -15.30
C GLU A 40 -12.01 2.18 -15.02
N ARG A 41 -11.73 3.46 -14.89
CA ARG A 41 -10.39 3.94 -14.55
C ARG A 41 -10.00 3.59 -13.11
N SER A 42 -10.94 3.65 -12.17
CA SER A 42 -10.73 3.17 -10.81
C SER A 42 -10.35 1.69 -10.77
N ASP A 43 -11.09 0.84 -11.49
CA ASP A 43 -10.85 -0.60 -11.54
C ASP A 43 -9.47 -0.91 -12.11
N ARG A 44 -9.05 -0.23 -13.19
CA ARG A 44 -7.69 -0.37 -13.75
C ARG A 44 -6.59 0.01 -12.75
N ILE A 45 -6.82 1.00 -11.88
CA ILE A 45 -5.86 1.41 -10.84
C ILE A 45 -5.87 0.42 -9.69
N ASN A 46 -7.04 -0.05 -9.29
CA ASN A 46 -7.24 -1.07 -8.27
C ASN A 46 -6.53 -2.38 -8.66
N GLU A 47 -6.63 -2.82 -9.92
CA GLU A 47 -5.90 -3.98 -10.42
C GLU A 47 -4.38 -3.83 -10.29
N LYS A 48 -3.84 -2.63 -10.54
CA LYS A 48 -2.41 -2.34 -10.33
C LYS A 48 -2.06 -2.42 -8.85
N ALA A 49 -2.90 -1.89 -7.95
CA ALA A 49 -2.70 -2.00 -6.52
C ALA A 49 -2.71 -3.48 -6.06
N LYS A 50 -3.66 -4.28 -6.54
CA LYS A 50 -3.75 -5.72 -6.26
C LYS A 50 -2.53 -6.51 -6.74
N LYS A 51 -1.88 -6.12 -7.84
CA LYS A 51 -0.60 -6.71 -8.27
C LYS A 51 0.51 -6.47 -7.24
N ILE A 52 0.63 -5.24 -6.72
CA ILE A 52 1.61 -4.90 -5.68
C ILE A 52 1.32 -5.66 -4.40
N LEU A 53 0.05 -5.77 -4.01
CA LEU A 53 -0.36 -6.53 -2.83
C LEU A 53 0.02 -8.02 -2.94
N ARG A 54 -0.16 -8.62 -4.11
CA ARG A 54 0.26 -10.01 -4.36
C ARG A 54 1.77 -10.19 -4.23
N GLU A 55 2.55 -9.25 -4.74
CA GLU A 55 4.01 -9.29 -4.60
C GLU A 55 4.44 -9.12 -3.14
N LEU A 56 3.83 -8.18 -2.41
CA LEU A 56 4.06 -7.98 -0.98
C LEU A 56 3.75 -9.24 -0.15
N ARG A 57 2.66 -9.94 -0.47
CA ARG A 57 2.31 -11.23 0.15
C ARG A 57 3.33 -12.31 -0.19
N ARG A 58 3.77 -12.41 -1.44
CA ARG A 58 4.81 -13.37 -1.86
C ARG A 58 6.15 -13.14 -1.14
N MET A 59 6.44 -11.90 -0.80
CA MET A 59 7.64 -11.53 -0.04
C MET A 59 7.48 -11.75 1.48
N HIS A 60 6.34 -12.31 1.94
CA HIS A 60 6.03 -12.50 3.37
C HIS A 60 6.24 -11.23 4.20
N TYR A 61 5.85 -10.07 3.64
CA TYR A 61 6.04 -8.81 4.34
C TYR A 61 5.05 -8.73 5.53
N PRO A 62 5.52 -8.71 6.80
CA PRO A 62 4.66 -8.92 7.97
C PRO A 62 3.54 -7.90 8.12
N GLU A 63 3.77 -6.66 7.65
CA GLU A 63 2.79 -5.58 7.75
C GLU A 63 1.57 -5.80 6.83
N VAL A 64 1.67 -6.67 5.83
CA VAL A 64 0.61 -6.94 4.84
C VAL A 64 -0.29 -8.11 5.22
N GLU A 65 0.19 -9.03 6.07
CA GLU A 65 -0.64 -10.13 6.59
C GLU A 65 -1.84 -9.60 7.39
N ASN A 66 -1.69 -8.46 8.06
CA ASN A 66 -2.76 -7.81 8.81
C ASN A 66 -3.85 -7.14 7.95
N TRP A 67 -3.61 -6.91 6.64
CA TRP A 67 -4.59 -6.27 5.75
C TRP A 67 -5.60 -7.25 5.13
N ALA A 68 -5.45 -8.55 5.37
CA ALA A 68 -6.29 -9.59 4.77
C ALA A 68 -7.35 -10.17 5.73
N THR A 69 -7.34 -9.72 6.99
CA THR A 69 -8.11 -10.31 8.10
C THR A 69 -9.25 -9.40 8.60
N GLU A 70 -9.45 -8.24 7.98
CA GLU A 70 -10.58 -7.32 8.20
C GLU A 70 -11.35 -7.12 6.88
#